data_AF-A0A1Q7ESW8-F1
#
_entry.id   AF-A0A1Q7ESW8-F1
#
_cell.length_a   1.000
_cell.length_b   1.000
_cell.length_c   1.000
_cell.angle_alpha   90.00
_cell.angle_beta   90.00
_cell.angle_gamma   90.00
#
_symmetry.space_group_name_H-M   'P 1'
#
loop_
_entity.id
_entity.type
_entity.pdbx_description
1 polymer ?
#
loop_
_entity_poly.entity_id
_entity_poly.type
_entity_poly.pdbx_seq_one_letter_code
_entity_poly.pdbx_strand_id
1 'polypeptide(L)'
;MPSPVKVSDKLLALAKDEAQGTHRSATAQIEHWATLGRAVEVMAAYRDVLALKRAGQALPFPTFVRREEVHGLLARLVEDTSREKVKARIRAAGTPLYTTDPDHPGMIVEVRADGTRILGNLKGRRFVPAGGKSANRRK
;
A
#
# COMPACT_ATOMS: atom_id res chain seq x y z
N MET A 1 -19.34 3.90 -34.16
CA MET A 1 -18.20 3.45 -34.99
C MET A 1 -16.93 3.59 -34.19
N PRO A 2 -16.00 2.62 -34.21
CA PRO A 2 -14.71 2.78 -33.56
C PRO A 2 -13.91 3.93 -34.21
N SER A 3 -13.32 4.79 -33.38
CA SER A 3 -12.47 5.89 -33.84
C SER A 3 -11.02 5.42 -33.95
N PRO A 4 -10.25 5.84 -34.97
CA PRO A 4 -8.85 5.46 -35.09
C PRO A 4 -8.04 6.07 -33.94
N VAL A 5 -7.29 5.24 -33.20
CA VAL A 5 -6.37 5.68 -32.14
C VAL A 5 -4.95 5.26 -32.53
N LYS A 6 -4.01 6.20 -32.48
CA LYS A 6 -2.58 5.89 -32.66
C LYS A 6 -2.07 5.19 -31.41
N VAL A 7 -1.49 4.00 -31.59
CA VAL A 7 -0.80 3.24 -30.55
C VAL A 7 0.69 3.15 -30.89
N SER A 8 1.53 2.97 -29.87
CA SER A 8 2.96 2.79 -30.10
C SER A 8 3.26 1.42 -30.73
N ASP A 9 4.30 1.36 -31.57
CA ASP A 9 4.73 0.09 -32.19
C ASP A 9 5.08 -0.96 -31.14
N LYS A 10 5.65 -0.54 -30.01
CA LYS A 10 5.95 -1.41 -28.87
C LYS A 10 4.68 -2.03 -28.28
N LEU A 11 3.64 -1.24 -28.05
CA LEU A 11 2.37 -1.77 -27.52
C LEU A 11 1.71 -2.73 -28.51
N LEU A 12 1.75 -2.40 -29.79
CA LEU A 12 1.21 -3.26 -30.85
C LEU A 12 1.97 -4.59 -30.94
N ALA A 13 3.30 -4.58 -30.82
CA ALA A 13 4.12 -5.78 -30.81
C ALA A 13 3.79 -6.69 -29.61
N LEU A 14 3.70 -6.12 -28.40
CA LEU A 14 3.30 -6.86 -27.20
C LEU A 14 1.89 -7.46 -27.35
N ALA A 15 0.95 -6.70 -27.89
CA ALA A 15 -0.41 -7.18 -28.10
C ALA A 15 -0.47 -8.34 -29.09
N LYS A 16 0.34 -8.30 -30.16
CA LYS A 16 0.43 -9.40 -31.13
C LYS A 16 1.00 -10.67 -30.49
N ASP A 17 2.04 -10.54 -29.69
CA ASP A 17 2.69 -11.66 -29.00
C ASP A 17 1.72 -12.36 -28.05
N GLU A 18 1.08 -11.59 -27.15
CA GLU A 18 0.10 -12.13 -26.19
C GLU A 18 -1.17 -12.69 -26.87
N ALA A 19 -1.59 -12.10 -27.99
CA ALA A 19 -2.75 -12.54 -28.75
C ALA A 19 -2.57 -13.93 -29.37
N GLN A 20 -1.34 -14.35 -29.67
CA GLN A 20 -1.05 -15.69 -30.22
C GLN A 20 -1.46 -16.79 -29.24
N GLY A 21 -1.21 -16.61 -27.95
CA GLY A 21 -1.55 -17.59 -26.91
C GLY A 21 -3.03 -17.62 -26.51
N THR A 22 -3.83 -16.65 -26.96
CA THR A 22 -5.23 -16.47 -26.51
C THR A 22 -6.26 -16.47 -27.64
N HIS A 23 -5.84 -16.76 -28.88
CA HIS A 23 -6.67 -16.72 -30.08
C HIS A 23 -7.42 -15.38 -30.28
N ARG A 24 -6.80 -14.26 -29.87
CA ARG A 24 -7.37 -12.92 -30.05
C ARG A 24 -6.72 -12.20 -31.23
N SER A 25 -7.36 -11.15 -31.73
CA SER A 25 -6.66 -10.16 -32.56
C SER A 25 -5.83 -9.24 -31.67
N ALA A 26 -4.80 -8.59 -32.22
CA ALA A 26 -4.03 -7.59 -31.46
C ALA A 26 -4.93 -6.47 -30.93
N THR A 27 -5.92 -6.03 -31.71
CA THR A 27 -6.92 -5.05 -31.27
C THR A 27 -7.73 -5.57 -30.09
N ALA A 28 -8.27 -6.79 -30.18
CA ALA A 28 -9.04 -7.39 -29.10
C ALA A 28 -8.20 -7.60 -27.83
N GLN A 29 -6.91 -7.89 -27.98
CA GLN A 29 -5.98 -8.00 -26.87
C GLN A 29 -5.75 -6.64 -26.17
N ILE A 30 -5.61 -5.56 -26.95
CA ILE A 30 -5.50 -4.19 -26.40
C ILE A 30 -6.78 -3.79 -25.65
N GLU A 31 -7.96 -4.09 -26.21
CA GLU A 31 -9.24 -3.83 -25.56
C GLU A 31 -9.41 -4.64 -24.27
N HIS A 32 -8.95 -5.89 -24.27
CA HIS A 32 -8.92 -6.74 -23.09
C HIS A 32 -8.05 -6.12 -21.98
N TRP A 33 -6.82 -5.70 -22.31
CA TRP A 33 -5.95 -5.00 -21.36
C TRP A 33 -6.54 -3.67 -20.86
N ALA A 34 -7.21 -2.91 -21.73
CA ALA A 34 -7.89 -1.69 -21.32
C ALA A 34 -9.04 -1.98 -20.33
N THR A 35 -9.78 -3.07 -20.54
CA THR A 35 -10.84 -3.51 -19.62
C THR A 35 -10.27 -3.92 -18.27
N LEU A 36 -9.19 -4.71 -18.25
CA LEU A 36 -8.49 -5.05 -17.02
C LEU A 36 -7.93 -3.81 -16.31
N GLY A 37 -7.34 -2.87 -17.05
CA GLY A 37 -6.82 -1.62 -16.51
C GLY A 37 -7.88 -0.80 -15.78
N ARG A 38 -9.08 -0.67 -16.36
CA ARG A 38 -10.22 0.01 -15.70
C ARG A 38 -10.66 -0.69 -14.42
N ALA A 39 -10.72 -2.03 -14.42
CA ALA A 39 -11.09 -2.78 -13.23
C ALA A 39 -10.05 -2.61 -12.11
N VAL A 40 -8.76 -2.68 -12.45
CA VAL A 40 -7.65 -2.48 -11.51
C VAL A 40 -7.64 -1.05 -10.97
N GLU A 41 -7.95 -0.03 -11.78
CA GLU A 41 -7.99 1.38 -11.36
C GLU A 41 -9.01 1.62 -10.23
N VAL A 42 -10.18 0.96 -10.27
CA VAL A 42 -11.19 1.05 -9.20
C VAL A 42 -10.71 0.39 -7.90
N MET A 43 -9.87 -0.64 -8.02
CA MET A 43 -9.41 -1.45 -6.89
C MET A 43 -8.11 -0.94 -6.26
N ALA A 44 -7.32 -0.17 -7.01
CA ALA A 44 -6.03 0.36 -6.56
C ALA A 44 -6.19 1.74 -5.90
N ALA A 45 -5.51 1.97 -4.76
CA ALA A 45 -5.42 3.32 -4.24
C ALA A 45 -4.62 4.19 -5.22
N TYR A 46 -4.93 5.49 -5.32
CA TYR A 46 -4.28 6.41 -6.27
C TYR A 46 -2.74 6.39 -6.22
N ARG A 47 -2.15 6.16 -5.04
CA ARG A 47 -0.69 6.00 -4.86
C ARG A 47 -0.13 4.76 -5.55
N ASP A 48 -0.89 3.67 -5.62
CA ASP A 48 -0.47 2.39 -6.18
C ASP A 48 -0.53 2.46 -7.72
N VAL A 49 -1.53 3.16 -8.27
CA VAL A 49 -1.59 3.49 -9.71
C VAL A 49 -0.39 4.34 -10.14
N LEU A 50 0.01 5.33 -9.34
CA LEU A 50 1.21 6.13 -9.61
C LEU A 50 2.50 5.33 -9.48
N ALA A 51 2.57 4.38 -8.53
CA ALA A 51 3.69 3.46 -8.42
C ALA A 51 3.77 2.53 -9.64
N LEU A 52 2.64 2.04 -10.15
CA LEU A 52 2.54 1.20 -11.35
C LEU A 52 3.11 1.94 -12.58
N LYS A 53 2.72 3.21 -12.75
CA LYS A 53 3.20 4.06 -13.85
C LYS A 53 4.72 4.32 -13.79
N ARG A 54 5.33 4.29 -12.59
CA ARG A 54 6.77 4.52 -12.39
C ARG A 54 7.60 3.24 -12.44
N ALA A 55 7.09 2.12 -11.92
CA ALA A 55 7.81 0.84 -11.84
C ALA A 55 7.78 0.06 -13.16
N GLY A 56 6.87 0.41 -14.07
CA GLY A 56 6.88 -0.06 -15.45
C GLY A 56 6.45 -1.53 -15.65
N GLN A 57 6.72 -2.46 -14.73
CA GLN A 57 6.55 -3.89 -15.03
C GLN A 57 6.17 -4.82 -13.85
N ALA A 58 6.19 -4.39 -12.59
CA ALA A 58 5.64 -5.20 -11.51
C ALA A 58 5.29 -4.35 -10.29
N LEU A 59 4.08 -4.54 -9.77
CA LEU A 59 3.75 -4.21 -8.39
C LEU A 59 3.47 -5.53 -7.66
N PRO A 60 3.89 -5.67 -6.39
CA PRO A 60 3.24 -6.62 -5.52
C PRO A 60 1.75 -6.23 -5.49
N PHE A 61 0.89 -7.11 -6.01
CA PHE A 61 -0.55 -6.89 -6.02
C PHE A 61 -0.97 -6.60 -4.57
N PRO A 62 -1.72 -5.52 -4.30
CA PRO A 62 -2.12 -5.22 -2.93
C PRO A 62 -2.86 -6.44 -2.38
N THR A 63 -2.49 -6.87 -1.16
CA THR A 63 -3.18 -7.98 -0.51
C THR A 63 -4.63 -7.58 -0.28
N PHE A 64 -5.55 -8.15 -1.06
CA PHE A 64 -6.98 -7.98 -0.88
C PHE A 64 -7.40 -8.76 0.36
N VAL A 65 -7.43 -8.10 1.50
CA VAL A 65 -8.03 -8.68 2.71
C VAL A 65 -9.52 -8.42 2.63
N ARG A 66 -10.32 -9.50 2.61
CA ARG A 66 -11.80 -9.37 2.61
C ARG A 66 -12.24 -8.66 3.89
N ARG A 67 -13.27 -7.81 3.79
CA ARG A 67 -13.79 -7.06 4.94
C ARG A 67 -14.24 -8.01 6.05
N GLU A 68 -14.79 -9.15 5.68
CA GLU A 68 -15.28 -10.20 6.57
C GLU A 68 -14.14 -10.85 7.35
N GLU A 69 -12.96 -11.00 6.73
CA GLU A 69 -11.77 -11.51 7.41
C GLU A 69 -11.22 -10.52 8.43
N VAL A 70 -11.17 -9.23 8.07
CA VAL A 70 -10.78 -8.17 9.01
C VAL A 70 -11.76 -8.13 10.18
N HIS A 71 -13.06 -8.19 9.90
CA HIS A 71 -14.09 -8.18 10.92
C HIS A 71 -13.98 -9.41 11.84
N GLY A 72 -13.84 -10.61 11.27
CA GLY A 72 -13.67 -11.84 12.04
C GLY A 72 -12.40 -11.83 12.90
N LEU A 73 -11.30 -11.25 12.40
CA LEU A 73 -10.08 -11.07 13.19
C LEU A 73 -10.31 -10.10 14.35
N LEU A 74 -10.95 -8.95 14.10
CA LEU A 74 -11.26 -7.95 15.14
C LEU A 74 -12.19 -8.53 16.21
N ALA A 75 -13.23 -9.26 15.82
CA ALA A 75 -14.14 -9.92 16.76
C ALA A 75 -13.39 -10.90 17.68
N ARG A 76 -12.55 -11.78 17.12
CA ARG A 76 -11.70 -12.69 17.90
C ARG A 76 -10.75 -11.96 18.85
N LEU A 77 -10.19 -10.82 18.43
CA LEU A 77 -9.30 -10.01 19.28
C LEU A 77 -10.05 -9.35 20.45
N VAL A 78 -11.33 -9.04 20.29
CA VAL A 78 -12.18 -8.50 21.37
C VAL A 78 -12.60 -9.60 22.34
N GLU A 79 -12.86 -10.81 21.83
CA GLU A 79 -13.22 -11.98 22.64
C GLU A 79 -12.01 -12.57 23.40
N ASP A 80 -10.80 -12.45 22.86
CA ASP A 80 -9.58 -12.92 23.51
C ASP A 80 -9.28 -12.10 24.78
N THR A 81 -9.49 -12.72 25.93
CA THR A 81 -9.29 -12.11 27.26
C THR A 81 -7.80 -11.80 27.52
N SER A 82 -6.89 -12.39 26.75
CA SER A 82 -5.44 -12.25 26.92
C SER A 82 -4.87 -11.12 26.03
N ARG A 83 -5.20 -9.87 26.36
CA ARG A 83 -4.66 -8.67 25.69
C ARG A 83 -3.13 -8.63 25.62
N GLU A 84 -2.43 -9.19 26.61
CA GLU A 84 -0.96 -9.22 26.62
C GLU A 84 -0.35 -10.14 25.56
N LYS A 85 -0.97 -11.29 25.25
CA LYS A 85 -0.52 -12.14 24.12
C LYS A 85 -0.67 -11.43 22.78
N VAL A 86 -1.78 -10.71 22.59
CA VAL A 86 -2.02 -9.90 21.39
C VAL A 86 -0.95 -8.81 21.27
N LYS A 87 -0.68 -8.06 22.35
CA LYS A 87 0.36 -7.03 22.38
C LYS A 87 1.75 -7.63 22.11
N ALA A 88 2.07 -8.79 22.67
CA ALA A 88 3.34 -9.48 22.43
C ALA A 88 3.49 -9.84 20.95
N ARG A 89 2.45 -10.39 20.32
CA ARG A 89 2.45 -10.69 18.88
C ARG A 89 2.62 -9.44 18.02
N ILE A 90 1.97 -8.33 18.39
CA ILE A 90 2.12 -7.04 17.71
C ILE A 90 3.57 -6.51 17.82
N ARG A 91 4.18 -6.57 19.02
CA ARG A 91 5.59 -6.18 19.22
C ARG A 91 6.55 -7.06 18.42
N ALA A 92 6.29 -8.36 18.36
CA ALA A 92 7.12 -9.32 17.60
C ALA A 92 7.12 -9.07 16.08
N ALA A 93 6.12 -8.36 15.55
CA ALA A 93 6.09 -7.98 14.14
C ALA A 93 7.16 -6.93 13.76
N GLY A 94 7.86 -6.34 14.74
CA GLY A 94 8.99 -5.44 14.51
C GLY A 94 8.61 -4.06 13.98
N THR A 95 7.32 -3.74 13.88
CA THR A 95 6.84 -2.41 13.46
C THR A 95 6.80 -1.45 14.65
N PRO A 96 7.10 -0.16 14.45
CA PRO A 96 6.99 0.84 15.52
C PRO A 96 5.56 0.95 16.03
N LEU A 97 5.39 0.95 17.35
CA LEU A 97 4.11 1.14 18.02
C LEU A 97 3.98 2.57 18.49
N TYR A 98 2.77 3.10 18.52
CA TYR A 98 2.52 4.47 18.96
C TYR A 98 1.60 4.48 20.16
N THR A 99 1.94 5.30 21.15
CA THR A 99 1.14 5.48 22.37
C THR A 99 1.13 6.95 22.77
N THR A 100 0.25 7.31 23.69
CA THR A 100 0.16 8.65 24.28
C THR A 100 0.95 8.71 25.58
N ASP A 101 1.43 9.90 25.93
CA ASP A 101 2.07 10.17 27.21
C ASP A 101 1.23 11.20 27.97
N PRO A 102 0.65 10.86 29.15
CA PRO A 102 -0.13 11.80 29.96
C PRO A 102 0.65 13.06 30.34
N ASP A 103 1.97 12.96 30.49
CA ASP A 103 2.83 14.08 30.88
C ASP A 103 3.10 15.05 29.71
N HIS A 104 2.83 14.61 28.48
CA HIS A 104 3.00 15.41 27.25
C HIS A 104 1.74 15.38 26.38
N PRO A 105 0.64 16.03 26.81
CA PRO A 105 -0.60 16.08 26.04
C PRO A 105 -0.37 16.66 24.63
N GLY A 106 -0.93 16.02 23.62
CA GLY A 106 -0.81 16.43 22.22
C GLY A 106 0.43 15.88 21.49
N MET A 107 1.32 15.18 22.19
CA MET A 107 2.45 14.46 21.61
C MET A 107 2.17 12.95 21.57
N ILE A 108 2.87 12.22 20.69
CA ILE A 108 2.85 10.76 20.66
C ILE A 108 4.24 10.19 20.94
N VAL A 109 4.27 8.98 21.50
CA VAL A 109 5.48 8.21 21.76
C VAL A 109 5.58 7.08 20.74
N GLU A 110 6.63 7.11 19.92
CA GLU A 110 7.06 5.96 19.11
C GLU A 110 7.82 4.98 20.02
N VAL A 111 7.32 3.75 20.14
CA VAL A 111 7.97 2.62 20.80
C VAL A 111 8.53 1.71 19.72
N ARG A 112 9.85 1.68 19.61
CA ARG A 112 10.57 0.85 18.64
C ARG A 112 10.62 -0.61 19.09
N ALA A 113 11.01 -1.49 18.17
CA ALA A 113 11.12 -2.93 18.42
C ALA A 113 12.10 -3.30 19.54
N ASP A 114 13.13 -2.46 19.75
CA ASP A 114 14.11 -2.57 20.84
C ASP A 114 13.58 -2.03 22.19
N GLY A 115 12.35 -1.51 22.24
CA GLY A 115 11.74 -0.90 23.41
C GLY A 115 12.06 0.59 23.57
N THR A 116 12.88 1.18 22.71
CA THR A 116 13.21 2.61 22.76
C THR A 116 11.95 3.45 22.57
N ARG A 117 11.72 4.40 23.49
CA ARG A 117 10.56 5.30 23.49
C ARG A 117 11.00 6.70 23.06
N ILE A 118 10.37 7.25 22.03
CA ILE A 118 10.72 8.56 21.46
C ILE A 118 9.46 9.41 21.42
N LEU A 119 9.47 10.56 22.08
CA LEU A 119 8.40 11.54 22.02
C LEU A 119 8.48 12.34 20.71
N GLY A 120 7.35 12.61 20.07
CA GLY A 120 7.30 13.35 18.81
C GLY A 120 5.87 13.61 18.30
N ASN A 121 5.76 14.01 17.04
CA ASN A 121 4.50 14.35 16.38
C ASN A 121 4.40 13.72 14.98
N LEU A 122 3.18 13.50 14.50
CA LEU A 122 2.94 13.12 13.10
C LEU A 122 2.83 14.36 12.23
N LYS A 123 3.75 14.55 11.30
CA LYS A 123 3.67 15.57 10.24
C LYS A 123 3.55 14.89 8.89
N GLY A 124 2.45 15.11 8.17
CA GLY A 124 2.24 14.48 6.86
C GLY A 124 2.29 12.95 6.91
N ARG A 125 1.74 12.34 7.97
CA ARG A 125 1.78 10.88 8.25
C ARG A 125 3.17 10.30 8.53
N ARG A 126 4.19 11.13 8.77
CA ARG A 126 5.52 10.71 9.21
C ARG A 126 5.76 11.15 10.64
N PHE A 127 6.30 10.25 11.47
CA PHE A 127 6.73 10.57 12.82
C PHE A 127 7.97 11.47 12.81
N VAL A 128 7.93 12.54 13.61
CA VAL A 128 9.01 13.52 13.78
C VAL A 128 9.32 13.64 15.28
N PRO A 129 10.53 13.22 15.73
CA PRO A 129 10.94 13.33 17.13
C PRO A 129 10.96 14.77 17.64
N ALA A 130 10.55 14.98 18.90
CA ALA A 130 10.47 16.28 19.55
C ALA A 130 11.84 16.93 19.80
N GLY A 131 12.88 16.11 20.02
CA GLY A 131 14.25 16.54 20.30
C GLY A 131 15.25 16.35 19.15
N GLY A 132 14.79 15.86 18.00
CA GLY A 132 15.67 15.63 16.84
C GLY A 132 15.91 16.94 16.09
N LYS A 133 17.14 17.47 16.14
CA LYS A 133 17.59 18.47 15.15
C LYS A 133 17.18 17.99 13.77
N SER A 134 16.41 18.81 13.07
CA SER A 134 16.08 18.65 11.65
C SER A 134 17.39 18.55 10.84
N ALA A 135 17.94 17.34 10.73
CA ALA A 135 19.09 17.05 9.89
C ALA A 135 18.62 16.95 8.43
N ASN A 136 18.21 18.08 7.84
CA ASN A 136 18.55 18.45 6.46
C ASN A 136 17.89 19.77 6.03
N ARG A 137 18.72 20.80 5.88
CA ARG A 137 18.67 21.67 4.70
C ARG A 137 20.12 21.97 4.29
N ARG A 138 20.67 21.11 3.44
CA ARG A 138 21.78 21.43 2.52
C ARG A 138 21.26 21.24 1.10
N LYS A 139 20.86 22.34 0.46
CA LYS A 139 21.38 22.92 -0.79
C LYS A 139 20.44 24.01 -1.23
#